data_AF-A0A4Q3U1X6-F1
#
_entry.id   AF-A0A4Q3U1X6-F1
#
_cell.length_a   1.000
_cell.length_b   1.000
_cell.length_c   1.000
_cell.angle_alpha   90.00
_cell.angle_beta   90.00
_cell.angle_gamma   90.00
#
_symmetry.space_group_name_H-M   'P 1'
#
loop_
_entity.id
_entity.type
_entity.pdbx_description
1 polymer ?
#
loop_
_entity_poly.entity_id
_entity_poly.type
_entity_poly.pdbx_seq_one_letter_code
_entity_poly.pdbx_strand_id
1 'polypeptide(L)'
;MRRLFAAFPLALLLAAGAANAQAVDAASVDAAVQRVMPEVTAWRRDFHQHPELGFAETRSAAVIAEHLRSLGLEVRTGVGKTGVVGILRGARPGR
;
A
#
# COMPACT_ATOMS: atom_id res chain seq x y z
N MET A 1 23.95 -3.57 65.09
CA MET A 1 23.14 -2.38 65.42
C MET A 1 23.27 -1.36 64.29
N ARG A 2 22.12 -0.96 63.71
CA ARG A 2 21.84 0.20 62.84
C ARG A 2 22.94 0.68 61.88
N ARG A 3 22.76 0.42 60.58
CA ARG A 3 22.97 1.38 59.47
C ARG A 3 21.89 1.08 58.43
N LEU A 4 20.81 1.85 58.45
CA LEU A 4 20.55 3.04 57.62
C LEU A 4 19.91 2.64 56.28
N PHE A 5 18.65 3.06 56.14
CA PHE A 5 17.83 3.00 54.95
C PHE A 5 18.58 3.52 53.71
N ALA A 6 18.53 2.78 52.61
CA ALA A 6 18.82 3.32 51.28
C ALA A 6 17.58 3.11 50.41
N ALA A 7 17.07 4.24 49.94
CA ALA A 7 15.85 4.40 49.17
C ALA A 7 15.86 3.59 47.86
N PHE A 8 14.66 3.13 47.51
CA PHE A 8 14.25 2.85 46.14
C PHE A 8 14.71 3.98 45.19
N PRO A 9 15.16 3.64 43.98
CA PRO A 9 14.53 4.28 42.84
C PRO A 9 13.92 3.22 41.93
N LEU A 10 12.62 3.05 42.09
CA LEU A 10 11.71 2.82 40.97
C LEU A 10 11.81 4.03 40.06
N ALA A 11 12.67 3.95 39.04
CA ALA A 11 12.56 4.70 37.80
C ALA A 11 13.84 4.47 36.98
N LEU A 12 13.78 3.64 35.94
CA LEU A 12 14.31 4.07 34.66
C LEU A 12 13.71 3.24 33.52
N LEU A 13 12.75 3.88 32.85
CA LEU A 13 12.41 3.74 31.44
C LEU A 13 12.07 2.33 30.93
N LEU A 14 10.76 2.10 30.83
CA LEU A 14 10.21 1.64 29.56
C LEU A 14 10.82 2.53 28.45
N ALA A 15 11.89 2.06 27.82
CA ALA A 15 12.35 2.62 26.56
C ALA A 15 11.24 2.33 25.57
N ALA A 16 10.44 3.38 25.37
CA ALA A 16 9.38 3.51 24.41
C ALA A 16 9.58 2.59 23.20
N GLY A 17 8.57 1.78 22.94
CA GLY A 17 8.27 1.34 21.58
C GLY A 17 8.03 2.56 20.71
N ALA A 18 9.10 3.22 20.30
CA ALA A 18 9.12 4.04 19.11
C ALA A 18 9.10 3.03 17.97
N ALA A 19 7.89 2.56 17.64
CA ALA A 19 7.63 2.00 16.33
C ALA A 19 8.08 3.09 15.34
N ASN A 20 9.26 2.90 14.76
CA ASN A 20 9.78 3.74 13.70
C ASN A 20 8.69 3.77 12.63
N ALA A 21 7.92 4.85 12.58
CA ALA A 21 7.17 5.17 11.40
C ALA A 21 8.24 5.58 10.39
N GLN A 22 8.71 4.66 9.55
CA GLN A 22 9.52 5.06 8.42
C GLN A 22 8.73 6.11 7.66
N ALA A 23 9.21 7.35 7.70
CA ALA A 23 8.72 8.39 6.82
C ALA A 23 9.06 7.91 5.41
N VAL A 24 8.04 7.73 4.57
CA VAL A 24 8.25 7.47 3.16
C VAL A 24 8.91 8.72 2.58
N ASP A 25 10.15 8.60 2.12
CA ASP A 25 10.89 9.69 1.51
C ASP A 25 10.26 10.04 0.15
N ALA A 26 9.90 11.31 -0.05
CA ALA A 26 9.26 11.77 -1.27
C ALA A 26 10.15 11.53 -2.50
N ALA A 27 11.46 11.74 -2.38
CA ALA A 27 12.38 11.50 -3.48
C ALA A 27 12.43 10.01 -3.89
N SER A 28 12.36 9.09 -2.92
CA SER A 28 12.26 7.65 -3.21
C SER A 28 10.98 7.27 -3.96
N VAL A 29 9.86 7.94 -3.66
CA VAL A 29 8.58 7.75 -4.36
C VAL A 29 8.66 8.31 -5.77
N ASP A 30 9.19 9.52 -5.94
CA ASP A 30 9.37 10.14 -7.26
C ASP A 30 10.23 9.24 -8.17
N ALA A 31 11.32 8.69 -7.64
CA ALA A 31 12.14 7.74 -8.38
C ALA A 31 11.37 6.46 -8.77
N ALA A 32 10.50 5.94 -7.88
CA ALA A 32 9.64 4.81 -8.19
C ALA A 32 8.59 5.14 -9.26
N VAL A 33 8.00 6.34 -9.23
CA VAL A 33 7.09 6.83 -10.25
C VAL A 33 7.80 6.88 -11.60
N GLN A 34 8.98 7.49 -11.68
CA GLN A 34 9.73 7.58 -12.94
C GLN A 34 10.04 6.21 -13.55
N ARG A 35 10.30 5.19 -12.71
CA ARG A 35 10.54 3.83 -13.19
C ARG A 35 9.32 3.20 -13.87
N VAL A 36 8.10 3.47 -13.39
CA VAL A 36 6.87 2.87 -13.94
C VAL A 36 6.24 3.70 -15.08
N MET A 37 6.66 4.95 -15.27
CA MET A 37 6.09 5.84 -16.30
C MET A 37 6.05 5.28 -17.74
N PRO A 38 7.05 4.50 -18.21
CA PRO A 38 6.97 3.85 -19.52
C PRO A 38 5.79 2.87 -19.62
N GLU A 39 5.54 2.09 -18.56
CA GLU A 39 4.42 1.15 -18.49
C GLU A 39 3.08 1.89 -18.42
N VAL A 40 2.99 2.95 -17.60
CA VAL A 40 1.79 3.82 -17.53
C VAL A 40 1.43 4.38 -18.91
N THR A 41 2.44 4.81 -19.67
CA THR A 41 2.24 5.29 -21.04
C THR A 41 1.73 4.19 -21.97
N ALA A 42 2.26 2.97 -21.84
CA ALA A 42 1.82 1.80 -22.60
C ALA A 42 0.37 1.43 -22.27
N TRP A 43 0.01 1.36 -20.98
CA TRP A 43 -1.36 1.09 -20.54
C TRP A 43 -2.34 2.15 -21.07
N ARG A 44 -1.98 3.43 -20.98
CA ARG A 44 -2.81 4.52 -21.55
C ARG A 44 -3.06 4.29 -23.04
N ARG A 45 -2.03 3.98 -23.82
CA ARG A 45 -2.17 3.75 -25.27
C ARG A 45 -3.06 2.54 -25.54
N ASP A 46 -2.86 1.44 -24.81
CA ASP A 46 -3.67 0.23 -24.95
C ASP A 46 -5.16 0.48 -24.68
N PHE A 47 -5.50 1.09 -23.53
CA PHE A 47 -6.89 1.40 -23.20
C PHE A 47 -7.52 2.41 -24.17
N HIS A 48 -6.72 3.35 -24.69
CA HIS A 48 -7.20 4.33 -25.66
C HIS A 48 -7.44 3.71 -27.05
N GLN A 49 -6.69 2.68 -27.42
CA GLN A 49 -6.90 1.93 -28.67
C GLN A 49 -8.05 0.93 -28.58
N HIS A 50 -8.45 0.53 -27.37
CA HIS A 50 -9.51 -0.46 -27.13
C HIS A 50 -10.58 0.07 -26.17
N PRO A 51 -11.31 1.15 -26.52
CA PRO A 51 -12.36 1.69 -25.67
C PRO A 51 -13.54 0.70 -25.56
N GLU A 52 -14.15 0.65 -24.38
CA GLU A 52 -15.37 -0.12 -24.12
C GLU A 52 -16.51 0.80 -23.68
N LEU A 53 -17.76 0.34 -23.83
CA LEU A 53 -18.94 1.09 -23.41
C LEU A 53 -19.15 1.01 -21.90
N GLY A 54 -19.88 1.99 -21.37
CA GLY A 54 -20.33 2.00 -19.98
C GLY A 54 -21.06 0.70 -19.62
N PHE A 55 -20.68 0.10 -18.48
CA PHE A 55 -21.20 -1.18 -17.98
C PHE A 55 -20.86 -2.39 -18.87
N ALA A 56 -19.93 -2.27 -19.80
CA ALA A 56 -19.50 -3.34 -20.70
C ALA A 56 -17.96 -3.43 -20.81
N GLU A 57 -17.23 -2.93 -19.82
CA GLU A 57 -15.76 -2.85 -19.75
C GLU A 57 -15.11 -4.21 -19.41
N THR A 58 -15.47 -5.26 -20.13
CA THR A 58 -15.07 -6.65 -19.88
C THR A 58 -13.57 -6.89 -20.03
N ARG A 59 -12.97 -6.40 -21.11
CA ARG A 59 -11.53 -6.50 -21.37
C ARG A 59 -10.76 -5.68 -20.36
N SER A 60 -11.21 -4.45 -20.12
CA SER A 60 -10.51 -3.52 -19.22
C SER A 60 -10.49 -4.05 -17.79
N ALA A 61 -11.62 -4.56 -17.30
CA ALA A 61 -11.70 -5.22 -16.01
C ALA A 61 -10.75 -6.43 -15.90
N ALA A 62 -10.66 -7.25 -16.96
CA ALA A 62 -9.77 -8.40 -16.97
C ALA A 62 -8.28 -8.00 -16.93
N VAL A 63 -7.88 -7.00 -17.73
CA VAL A 63 -6.50 -6.47 -17.75
C VAL A 63 -6.10 -5.91 -16.37
N ILE A 64 -6.98 -5.10 -15.76
CA ILE A 64 -6.72 -4.52 -14.44
C ILE A 64 -6.63 -5.62 -13.37
N ALA A 65 -7.55 -6.59 -13.38
CA ALA A 65 -7.55 -7.67 -12.41
C ALA A 65 -6.27 -8.52 -12.51
N GLU A 66 -5.82 -8.82 -13.73
CA GLU A 66 -4.60 -9.58 -13.95
C GLU A 66 -3.36 -8.83 -13.49
N HIS A 67 -3.26 -7.53 -13.81
CA HIS A 67 -2.15 -6.70 -13.35
C HIS A 67 -2.11 -6.60 -11.82
N LEU A 68 -3.24 -6.39 -11.15
CA LEU A 68 -3.28 -6.33 -9.69
C LEU A 68 -2.89 -7.68 -9.05
N ARG A 69 -3.28 -8.81 -9.66
CA ARG A 69 -2.86 -10.15 -9.20
C ARG A 69 -1.36 -10.35 -9.38
N SER A 70 -0.77 -9.90 -10.49
CA SER A 70 0.67 -10.03 -10.73
C SER A 70 1.52 -9.23 -9.73
N LEU A 71 0.96 -8.16 -9.16
CA LEU A 71 1.54 -7.41 -8.05
C LEU A 71 1.40 -8.11 -6.68
N GLY A 72 0.77 -9.28 -6.62
CA GLY A 72 0.57 -10.06 -5.38
C GLY A 72 -0.58 -9.56 -4.50
N LEU A 73 -1.51 -8.76 -5.05
CA LEU A 73 -2.64 -8.24 -4.30
C LEU A 73 -3.78 -9.25 -4.21
N GLU A 74 -4.56 -9.15 -3.13
CA GLU A 74 -5.88 -9.79 -3.05
C GLU A 74 -6.84 -9.02 -3.96
N VAL A 75 -7.40 -9.70 -4.97
CA VAL A 75 -8.23 -9.08 -6.01
C VAL A 75 -9.64 -9.68 -6.03
N ARG A 76 -10.66 -8.82 -5.98
CA ARG A 76 -12.07 -9.17 -6.14
C ARG A 76 -12.60 -8.55 -7.44
N THR A 77 -13.19 -9.36 -8.31
CA THR A 77 -13.80 -8.94 -9.58
C THR A 77 -15.33 -9.06 -9.52
N GLY A 78 -16.03 -8.44 -10.48
CA GLY A 78 -17.48 -8.55 -10.59
C GLY A 78 -18.25 -7.63 -9.63
N VAL A 79 -17.58 -6.64 -9.05
CA VAL A 79 -18.22 -5.65 -8.17
C VAL A 79 -19.03 -4.69 -9.05
N GLY A 80 -20.36 -4.71 -8.95
CA GLY A 80 -21.20 -3.89 -9.82
C GLY A 80 -20.98 -4.19 -11.32
N LYS A 81 -20.94 -5.49 -11.68
CA LYS A 81 -20.70 -6.03 -13.04
C LYS A 81 -19.23 -6.04 -13.48
N THR A 82 -18.61 -4.89 -13.70
CA THR A 82 -17.24 -4.79 -14.26
C THR A 82 -16.20 -4.25 -13.27
N GLY A 83 -16.60 -3.89 -12.05
CA GLY A 83 -15.69 -3.36 -11.05
C GLY A 83 -14.65 -4.37 -10.54
N VAL A 84 -13.44 -3.87 -10.29
CA VAL A 84 -12.29 -4.59 -9.75
C VAL A 84 -11.80 -3.87 -8.49
N VAL A 85 -11.59 -4.62 -7.41
CA VAL A 85 -11.05 -4.12 -6.14
C VAL A 85 -9.78 -4.88 -5.79
N GLY A 86 -8.66 -4.17 -5.64
CA GLY A 86 -7.40 -4.71 -5.12
C GLY A 86 -7.15 -4.23 -3.69
N ILE A 87 -6.75 -5.14 -2.79
CA ILE A 87 -6.48 -4.81 -1.38
C ILE A 87 -4.97 -4.79 -1.14
N LEU A 88 -4.44 -3.60 -0.83
CA LEU A 88 -3.08 -3.42 -0.35
C LEU A 88 -3.09 -3.26 1.19
N ARG A 89 -2.55 -4.24 1.91
CA ARG A 89 -2.53 -4.24 3.38
C ARG A 89 -1.27 -3.53 3.88
N GLY A 90 -1.45 -2.44 4.63
CA GLY A 90 -0.37 -1.73 5.30
C GLY A 90 0.09 -2.42 6.61
N ALA A 91 1.26 -2.03 7.11
CA ALA A 91 1.86 -2.62 8.31
C ALA A 91 1.24 -2.13 9.64
N ARG A 92 0.44 -1.07 9.61
CA ARG A 92 -0.18 -0.46 10.80
C ARG A 92 -1.70 -0.36 10.60
N PRO A 93 -2.51 -0.39 11.68
CA PRO A 93 -3.93 -0.05 11.61
C PRO A 93 -4.15 1.33 10.97
N GLY A 94 -5.28 1.50 10.27
CA GLY A 94 -5.69 2.80 9.75
C GLY A 94 -5.75 3.86 10.86
N ARG A 95 -5.42 5.11 10.52
CA ARG A 95 -5.57 6.25 11.41
C ARG A 95 -6.88 6.98 11.15
#